data_AF-A0A7J3P516-F1
#
_entry.id   AF-A0A7J3P516-F1
#
_cell.length_a   1.000
_cell.length_b   1.000
_cell.length_c   1.000
_cell.angle_alpha   90.00
_cell.angle_beta   90.00
_cell.angle_gamma   90.00
#
_symmetry.space_group_name_H-M   'P 1'
#
loop_
_entity.id
_entity.type
_entity.pdbx_description
1 polymer ?
#
loop_
_entity_poly.entity_id
_entity_poly.type
_entity_poly.pdbx_seq_one_letter_code
_entity_poly.pdbx_strand_id
1 'polypeptide(L)'
;MADPGRFILASIALGFLLMFAVVAYSAVEYSMLPDLVAVDFGPGGRPEIGPKEELLTPLAIVNGIGLGVVALISVMAIHRHKIVERYPYLINLPALTLILGRITDGKRKREYIDRIFVMLALVPLFVAAMLGVVVASILEAAKSMTFDGTFMMASISVLVAALISASLLYYRSIYKKIVAEFT
;
A
#
# COMPACT_ATOMS: atom_id res chain seq x y z
N MET A 1 -11.00 1.09 22.89
CA MET A 1 -10.35 1.09 21.57
C MET A 1 -8.92 1.58 21.75
N ALA A 2 -7.93 0.93 21.15
CA ALA A 2 -6.55 1.43 21.16
C ALA A 2 -6.52 2.87 20.64
N ASP A 3 -5.62 3.69 21.20
CA ASP A 3 -5.39 5.06 20.73
C ASP A 3 -5.16 5.06 19.20
N PRO A 4 -6.05 5.68 18.40
CA PRO A 4 -5.95 5.69 16.94
C PRO A 4 -4.58 6.18 16.45
N GLY A 5 -3.94 7.11 17.17
CA GLY A 5 -2.60 7.59 16.84
C GLY A 5 -1.54 6.50 16.98
N ARG A 6 -1.59 5.69 18.04
CA ARG A 6 -0.69 4.55 18.23
C ARG A 6 -0.93 3.46 17.19
N PHE A 7 -2.19 3.19 16.86
CA PHE A 7 -2.54 2.23 15.82
C PHE A 7 -1.98 2.64 14.45
N ILE A 8 -2.12 3.92 14.09
CA ILE A 8 -1.56 4.47 12.84
C ILE A 8 -0.05 4.27 12.79
N LEU A 9 0.66 4.66 13.85
CA LEU A 9 2.11 4.53 13.92
C LEU A 9 2.57 3.06 13.87
N ALA A 10 1.89 2.17 14.59
CA ALA A 10 2.19 0.74 14.56
C ALA A 10 1.95 0.14 13.16
N SER A 11 0.86 0.52 12.49
CA SER A 11 0.55 0.04 11.14
C SER A 11 1.58 0.52 10.11
N ILE A 12 2.01 1.78 10.21
CA ILE A 12 3.09 2.34 9.39
C ILE A 12 4.41 1.60 9.65
N ALA A 13 4.79 1.41 10.92
CA ALA A 13 6.02 0.72 11.28
C ALA A 13 6.04 -0.72 10.76
N LEU A 14 4.92 -1.43 10.90
CA LEU A 14 4.75 -2.76 10.33
C LEU A 14 4.81 -2.75 8.80
N GLY A 15 4.22 -1.75 8.15
CA GLY A 15 4.31 -1.54 6.70
C GLY A 15 5.74 -1.38 6.21
N PHE A 16 6.54 -0.55 6.90
CA PHE A 16 7.97 -0.43 6.60
C PHE A 16 8.71 -1.74 6.84
N LEU A 17 8.45 -2.43 7.95
CA LEU A 17 9.07 -3.71 8.26
C LEU A 17 8.80 -4.75 7.17
N LEU A 18 7.55 -4.85 6.70
CA LEU A 18 7.19 -5.73 5.59
C LEU A 18 7.84 -5.31 4.28
N MET A 19 7.91 -4.01 3.98
CA MET A 19 8.62 -3.53 2.79
C MET A 19 10.12 -3.88 2.84
N PHE A 20 10.78 -3.70 3.98
CA PHE A 20 12.17 -4.11 4.14
C PHE A 20 12.33 -5.62 4.00
N ALA A 21 11.38 -6.41 4.49
CA ALA A 21 11.36 -7.85 4.28
C ALA A 21 11.23 -8.22 2.79
N VAL A 22 10.38 -7.53 2.02
CA VAL A 22 10.26 -7.73 0.56
C VAL A 22 11.55 -7.37 -0.16
N VAL A 23 12.19 -6.26 0.19
CA VAL A 23 13.49 -5.86 -0.40
C VAL A 23 14.59 -6.86 -0.05
N ALA A 24 14.65 -7.31 1.20
CA ALA A 24 15.61 -8.32 1.63
C ALA A 24 15.38 -9.65 0.92
N TYR A 25 14.13 -10.11 0.83
CA TYR A 25 13.74 -11.28 0.05
C TYR A 25 14.18 -11.15 -1.40
N SER A 26 13.90 -10.01 -2.04
CA SER A 26 14.30 -9.71 -3.42
C SER A 26 15.80 -9.84 -3.61
N ALA A 27 16.60 -9.29 -2.69
CA ALA A 27 18.06 -9.32 -2.77
C ALA A 27 18.62 -10.74 -2.56
N VAL A 28 18.06 -11.48 -1.59
CA VAL A 28 18.48 -12.85 -1.27
C VAL A 28 18.18 -13.78 -2.44
N GLU A 29 16.94 -13.81 -2.93
CA GLU A 29 16.56 -14.67 -4.06
C GLU A 29 17.31 -14.30 -5.34
N TYR A 30 17.48 -13.00 -5.61
CA TYR A 30 18.29 -12.55 -6.75
C TYR A 30 19.73 -13.10 -6.69
N SER A 31 20.36 -13.11 -5.50
CA SER A 31 21.72 -13.62 -5.33
C SER A 31 21.83 -15.14 -5.57
N MET A 32 20.72 -15.87 -5.48
CA MET A 32 20.65 -17.31 -5.72
C MET A 32 20.31 -17.65 -7.18
N LEU A 33 20.00 -16.66 -8.01
CA LEU A 33 19.72 -16.88 -9.42
C LEU A 33 20.99 -17.29 -10.19
N PRO A 34 20.87 -18.25 -11.13
CA PRO A 34 21.95 -18.56 -12.07
C PRO A 34 22.24 -17.36 -12.96
N ASP A 35 23.40 -17.34 -13.62
CA ASP A 35 23.81 -16.19 -14.44
C ASP A 35 22.90 -15.99 -15.66
N LEU A 36 22.26 -17.05 -16.15
CA LEU A 36 21.28 -17.01 -17.24
C LEU A 36 19.89 -17.39 -16.73
N VAL A 37 18.93 -16.49 -16.92
CA VAL A 37 17.54 -16.60 -16.43
C VAL A 37 16.55 -16.10 -17.46
N ALA A 38 15.26 -16.37 -17.26
CA ALA A 38 14.23 -15.69 -18.02
C ALA A 38 14.17 -14.21 -17.61
N VAL A 39 14.49 -13.31 -18.54
CA VAL A 39 14.49 -11.85 -18.31
C VAL A 39 13.22 -11.18 -18.79
N ASP A 40 12.54 -11.78 -19.77
CA ASP A 40 11.24 -11.32 -20.28
C ASP A 40 10.37 -12.51 -20.72
N PHE A 41 9.06 -12.30 -20.73
CA PHE A 41 8.06 -13.20 -21.29
C PHE A 41 7.22 -12.39 -22.28
N GLY A 42 7.68 -12.37 -23.54
CA GLY A 42 7.01 -11.63 -24.61
C GLY A 42 5.57 -12.09 -24.88
N PRO A 43 4.87 -11.54 -25.90
CA PRO A 43 3.44 -11.75 -26.14
C PRO A 43 2.98 -13.22 -26.32
N GLY A 44 3.91 -14.14 -26.57
CA GLY A 44 3.66 -15.58 -26.67
C GLY A 44 3.96 -16.40 -25.40
N GLY A 45 4.31 -15.75 -24.29
CA GLY A 45 4.65 -16.40 -23.02
C GLY A 45 5.93 -17.25 -23.05
N ARG A 46 6.77 -17.06 -24.09
CA ARG A 46 8.05 -17.76 -24.20
C ARG A 46 9.12 -16.97 -23.43
N PRO A 47 9.93 -17.64 -22.60
CA PRO A 47 11.01 -16.97 -21.87
C PRO A 47 12.08 -16.51 -22.84
N GLU A 48 12.44 -15.24 -22.76
CA GLU A 48 13.69 -14.73 -23.31
C GLU A 48 14.79 -14.95 -22.27
N ILE A 49 15.84 -15.67 -22.65
CA ILE A 49 16.93 -16.01 -21.72
C ILE A 49 18.03 -14.96 -21.85
N GLY A 50 18.37 -14.35 -20.73
CA GLY A 50 19.37 -13.28 -20.67
C GLY A 50 20.16 -13.32 -19.37
N PRO A 51 21.18 -12.44 -19.26
CA PRO A 51 21.96 -12.26 -18.05
C PRO A 51 21.07 -11.75 -16.90
N LYS A 52 21.21 -12.31 -15.70
CA LYS A 52 20.41 -11.92 -14.53
C LYS A 52 20.54 -10.44 -14.17
N GLU A 53 21.62 -9.77 -14.56
CA GLU A 53 21.85 -8.34 -14.38
C GLU A 53 20.72 -7.49 -15.00
N GLU A 54 20.05 -7.98 -16.04
CA GLU A 54 18.91 -7.29 -16.66
C GLU A 54 17.70 -7.19 -15.70
N LEU A 55 17.58 -8.10 -14.72
CA LEU A 55 16.53 -8.04 -13.70
C LEU A 55 16.80 -6.98 -12.61
N LEU A 56 18.01 -6.44 -12.49
CA LEU A 56 18.33 -5.44 -11.46
C LEU A 56 17.50 -4.17 -11.63
N THR A 57 17.35 -3.70 -12.85
CA THR A 57 16.59 -2.48 -13.15
C THR A 57 15.12 -2.61 -12.78
N PRO A 58 14.36 -3.61 -13.27
CA PRO A 58 12.95 -3.77 -12.88
C PRO A 58 12.78 -4.02 -11.38
N LEU A 59 13.64 -4.84 -10.75
CA LEU A 59 13.56 -5.07 -9.30
C LEU A 59 13.84 -3.78 -8.50
N ALA A 60 14.82 -2.98 -8.89
CA ALA A 60 15.14 -1.71 -8.25
C ALA A 60 13.98 -0.70 -8.40
N ILE A 61 13.37 -0.61 -9.59
CA ILE A 61 12.22 0.28 -9.85
C ILE A 61 11.03 -0.15 -8.99
N VAL A 62 10.67 -1.43 -9.00
CA VAL A 62 9.52 -1.97 -8.26
C VAL A 62 9.69 -1.74 -6.75
N ASN A 63 10.86 -2.08 -6.20
CA ASN A 63 11.17 -1.86 -4.79
C ASN A 63 11.23 -0.37 -4.44
N GLY A 64 11.84 0.45 -5.30
CA GLY A 64 11.98 1.89 -5.10
C GLY A 64 10.64 2.63 -5.10
N ILE A 65 9.76 2.32 -6.05
CA ILE A 65 8.39 2.84 -6.10
C ILE A 65 7.63 2.42 -4.84
N GLY A 66 7.74 1.16 -4.43
CA GLY A 66 7.12 0.66 -3.21
C GLY A 66 7.50 1.43 -1.95
N LEU A 67 8.81 1.61 -1.73
CA LEU A 67 9.33 2.38 -0.61
C LEU A 67 8.89 3.85 -0.70
N GLY A 68 8.91 4.45 -1.89
CA GLY A 68 8.45 5.82 -2.12
C GLY A 68 6.97 6.01 -1.75
N VAL A 69 6.10 5.08 -2.17
CA VAL A 69 4.67 5.10 -1.84
C VAL A 69 4.46 4.94 -0.32
N VAL A 70 5.13 3.98 0.31
CA VAL A 70 5.04 3.78 1.76
C VAL A 70 5.52 5.01 2.53
N ALA A 71 6.62 5.64 2.11
CA ALA A 71 7.13 6.86 2.71
C ALA A 71 6.14 8.02 2.57
N LEU A 72 5.60 8.24 1.37
CA LEU A 72 4.63 9.30 1.10
C LEU A 72 3.37 9.16 1.98
N ILE A 73 2.79 7.95 2.00
CA ILE A 73 1.59 7.67 2.81
C ILE A 73 1.87 7.85 4.29
N SER A 74 3.05 7.43 4.75
CA SER A 74 3.47 7.59 6.15
C SER A 74 3.58 9.06 6.54
N VAL A 75 4.17 9.90 5.68
CA VAL A 75 4.22 11.35 5.89
C VAL A 75 2.81 11.93 5.99
N MET A 76 1.90 11.54 5.10
CA MET A 76 0.51 11.97 5.14
C MET A 76 -0.20 11.58 6.44
N ALA A 77 -0.02 10.34 6.90
CA ALA A 77 -0.66 9.84 8.10
C ALA A 77 -0.09 10.42 9.41
N ILE A 78 1.22 10.67 9.46
CA ILE A 78 1.87 11.32 10.61
C ILE A 78 1.44 12.79 10.69
N HIS A 79 1.41 13.50 9.56
CA HIS A 79 1.09 14.93 9.51
C HIS A 79 -0.41 15.21 9.25
N ARG A 80 -1.27 14.21 9.44
CA ARG A 80 -2.71 14.26 9.10
C ARG A 80 -3.45 15.51 9.57
N HIS A 81 -3.23 15.93 10.82
CA HIS A 81 -3.89 17.11 11.39
C HIS A 81 -3.45 18.38 10.67
N LYS A 82 -2.15 18.53 10.42
CA LYS A 82 -1.60 19.70 9.71
C LYS A 82 -2.10 19.74 8.26
N ILE A 83 -2.20 18.60 7.58
CA ILE A 83 -2.68 18.52 6.21
C ILE A 83 -4.16 18.90 6.14
N VAL A 84 -5.00 18.32 7.00
CA VAL A 84 -6.45 18.62 7.01
C VAL A 84 -6.72 20.08 7.43
N GLU A 85 -5.97 20.62 8.39
CA GLU A 85 -6.19 21.98 8.90
C GLU A 85 -5.65 23.07 7.97
N ARG A 86 -4.45 22.89 7.37
CA ARG A 86 -3.82 23.93 6.50
C ARG A 86 -4.02 23.73 5.01
N TYR A 87 -4.20 22.49 4.57
CA TYR A 87 -4.23 22.14 3.16
C TYR A 87 -5.42 21.24 2.81
N PRO A 88 -6.66 21.66 3.12
CA PRO A 88 -7.85 20.84 2.89
C PRO A 88 -8.05 20.49 1.41
N TYR A 89 -7.50 21.27 0.47
CA TYR A 89 -7.54 20.98 -0.96
C TYR A 89 -6.64 19.79 -1.39
N LEU A 90 -5.64 19.42 -0.59
CA LEU A 90 -4.77 18.27 -0.87
C LEU A 90 -5.48 16.93 -0.61
N ILE A 91 -6.60 16.97 0.11
CA ILE A 91 -7.43 15.81 0.38
C ILE A 91 -8.75 16.08 -0.32
N ASN A 92 -9.03 15.36 -1.41
CA ASN A 92 -10.23 15.55 -2.21
C ASN A 92 -11.48 15.03 -1.48
N LEU A 93 -11.82 15.64 -0.34
CA LEU A 93 -13.01 15.31 0.42
C LEU A 93 -13.79 16.58 0.77
N PRO A 94 -14.44 17.23 -0.22
CA PRO A 94 -15.43 18.29 0.01
C PRO A 94 -16.51 17.89 1.03
N ALA A 95 -16.86 16.60 1.07
CA ALA A 95 -17.79 16.05 2.04
C ALA A 95 -17.24 16.08 3.48
N LEU A 96 -15.94 15.90 3.66
CA LEU A 96 -15.31 15.88 4.97
C LEU A 96 -15.07 17.29 5.51
N THR A 97 -14.77 18.26 4.66
CA THR A 97 -14.73 19.67 5.05
C THR A 97 -16.12 20.18 5.43
N LEU A 98 -17.18 19.76 4.72
CA LEU A 98 -18.57 20.06 5.08
C LEU A 98 -18.98 19.44 6.42
N ILE A 99 -18.60 18.19 6.68
CA ILE A 99 -18.94 17.48 7.93
C ILE A 99 -18.11 17.99 9.10
N LEU A 100 -16.79 18.11 8.96
CA LEU A 100 -15.90 18.58 10.02
C LEU A 100 -16.06 20.08 10.30
N GLY A 101 -16.51 20.87 9.33
CA GLY A 101 -16.82 22.29 9.51
C GLY A 101 -17.98 22.53 10.47
N ARG A 102 -18.88 21.55 10.64
CA ARG A 102 -20.00 21.61 11.60
C ARG A 102 -19.60 21.28 13.03
N ILE A 103 -18.42 20.71 13.25
CA ILE A 103 -17.91 20.35 14.57
C ILE A 103 -17.10 21.52 15.13
N THR A 104 -17.70 22.26 16.07
CA THR A 104 -17.05 23.40 16.76
C THR A 104 -16.01 22.96 17.79
N ASP A 105 -16.11 21.74 18.32
CA ASP A 105 -15.12 21.18 19.25
C ASP A 105 -13.90 20.63 18.50
N GLY A 106 -12.77 21.34 18.64
CA GLY A 106 -11.49 20.98 18.03
C GLY A 106 -10.95 19.60 18.46
N LYS A 107 -11.27 19.14 19.68
CA LYS A 107 -10.83 17.82 20.16
C LYS A 107 -11.60 16.70 19.45
N ARG A 108 -12.92 16.83 19.36
CA ARG A 108 -13.78 15.92 18.58
C ARG A 108 -13.42 15.91 17.10
N LYS A 109 -13.15 17.08 16.51
CA LYS A 109 -12.72 17.20 15.11
C LYS A 109 -11.44 16.39 14.85
N ARG A 110 -10.44 16.49 15.74
CA ARG A 110 -9.20 15.71 15.64
C ARG A 110 -9.43 14.21 15.78
N GLU A 111 -10.31 13.79 16.67
CA GLU A 111 -10.65 12.36 16.81
C GLU A 111 -11.24 11.77 15.51
N TYR A 112 -12.09 12.54 14.81
CA TYR A 112 -12.62 12.13 13.51
C TYR A 112 -11.55 12.05 12.43
N ILE A 113 -10.64 13.03 12.39
CA ILE A 113 -9.47 12.99 11.49
C ILE A 113 -8.64 11.73 11.76
N ASP A 114 -8.35 11.43 13.02
CA ASP A 114 -7.61 10.22 13.39
C ASP A 114 -8.28 8.96 12.85
N ARG A 115 -9.60 8.82 13.04
CA ARG A 115 -10.36 7.66 12.54
C ARG A 115 -10.30 7.54 11.02
N ILE A 116 -10.37 8.61 10.27
CA ILE A 116 -10.29 8.54 8.81
C ILE A 116 -8.91 8.07 8.35
N PHE A 117 -7.86 8.55 9.01
CA PHE A 117 -6.49 8.19 8.67
C PHE A 117 -6.07 6.78 9.12
N VAL A 118 -6.87 6.10 9.95
CA VAL A 118 -6.65 4.67 10.29
C VAL A 118 -6.59 3.82 9.03
N MET A 119 -7.50 4.02 8.07
CA MET A 119 -7.49 3.25 6.83
C MET A 119 -6.28 3.59 5.95
N LEU A 120 -5.90 4.87 5.90
CA LEU A 120 -4.72 5.28 5.16
C LEU A 120 -3.44 4.63 5.71
N ALA A 121 -3.35 4.45 7.03
CA ALA A 121 -2.22 3.81 7.69
C ALA A 121 -2.10 2.31 7.43
N LEU A 122 -3.14 1.65 6.91
CA LEU A 122 -3.10 0.24 6.50
C LEU A 122 -2.59 0.07 5.06
N VAL A 123 -2.66 1.11 4.23
CA VAL A 123 -2.23 1.03 2.82
C VAL A 123 -0.78 0.54 2.66
N PRO A 124 0.20 0.95 3.50
CA PRO A 124 1.55 0.39 3.43
C PRO A 124 1.63 -1.13 3.52
N LEU A 125 0.76 -1.76 4.31
CA LEU A 125 0.68 -3.22 4.43
C LEU A 125 0.20 -3.85 3.11
N PHE A 126 -0.81 -3.26 2.48
CA PHE A 126 -1.33 -3.71 1.19
C PHE A 126 -0.31 -3.52 0.06
N VAL A 127 0.40 -2.39 0.06
CA VAL A 127 1.48 -2.13 -0.90
C VAL A 127 2.59 -3.18 -0.75
N ALA A 128 3.00 -3.48 0.49
CA ALA A 128 4.00 -4.53 0.74
C ALA A 128 3.51 -5.91 0.27
N ALA A 129 2.26 -6.27 0.52
CA ALA A 129 1.68 -7.54 0.06
C ALA A 129 1.64 -7.63 -1.47
N MET A 130 1.16 -6.58 -2.15
CA MET A 130 1.09 -6.53 -3.61
C MET A 130 2.47 -6.62 -4.24
N LEU A 131 3.45 -5.88 -3.71
CA LEU A 131 4.82 -5.93 -4.20
C LEU A 131 5.50 -7.26 -3.90
N GLY A 132 5.23 -7.87 -2.75
CA GLY A 132 5.67 -9.22 -2.44
C GLY A 132 5.21 -10.23 -3.48
N VAL A 133 3.94 -10.17 -3.90
CA VAL A 133 3.41 -11.03 -4.98
C VAL A 133 4.13 -10.76 -6.31
N VAL A 134 4.31 -9.50 -6.68
CA VAL A 134 4.97 -9.12 -7.95
C VAL A 134 6.43 -9.58 -7.97
N VAL A 135 7.19 -9.25 -6.92
CA VAL A 135 8.61 -9.61 -6.79
C VAL A 135 8.79 -11.13 -6.77
N ALA A 136 7.98 -11.85 -5.99
CA ALA A 136 8.03 -13.31 -5.96
C ALA A 136 7.69 -13.91 -7.33
N SER A 137 6.70 -13.37 -8.04
CA SER A 137 6.33 -13.84 -9.38
C SER A 137 7.46 -13.60 -10.40
N ILE A 138 8.14 -12.45 -10.36
CA ILE A 138 9.29 -12.15 -11.24
C ILE A 138 10.43 -13.14 -10.98
N LEU A 139 10.81 -13.33 -9.72
CA LEU A 139 11.94 -14.18 -9.35
C LEU A 139 11.66 -15.66 -9.59
N GLU A 140 10.45 -16.13 -9.29
CA GLU A 140 10.04 -17.50 -9.58
C GLU A 140 9.95 -17.74 -11.09
N ALA A 141 9.49 -16.76 -11.87
CA ALA A 141 9.48 -16.88 -13.33
C ALA A 141 10.88 -16.91 -13.93
N ALA A 142 11.80 -16.10 -13.41
CA ALA A 142 13.21 -16.10 -13.78
C ALA A 142 13.87 -17.47 -13.56
N LYS A 143 13.52 -18.14 -12.45
CA LYS A 143 14.05 -19.44 -12.05
C LYS A 143 13.39 -20.62 -12.76
N SER A 144 12.07 -20.64 -12.82
CA SER A 144 11.28 -21.74 -13.37
C SER A 144 11.16 -21.69 -14.89
N MET A 145 11.55 -20.57 -15.54
CA MET A 145 11.37 -20.30 -16.96
C MET A 145 9.89 -20.33 -17.38
N THR A 146 8.98 -20.19 -16.41
CA THR A 146 7.53 -20.21 -16.62
C THR A 146 6.88 -19.08 -15.84
N PHE A 147 5.89 -18.41 -16.44
CA PHE A 147 5.18 -17.31 -15.80
C PHE A 147 3.69 -17.61 -15.73
N ASP A 148 3.17 -17.73 -14.49
CA ASP A 148 1.74 -17.81 -14.25
C ASP A 148 1.15 -16.41 -14.02
N GLY A 149 0.90 -15.71 -15.13
CA GLY A 149 0.26 -14.40 -15.10
C GLY A 149 -1.16 -14.44 -14.53
N THR A 150 -1.86 -15.58 -14.63
CA THR A 150 -3.22 -15.72 -14.09
C THR A 150 -3.20 -15.71 -12.57
N PHE A 151 -2.30 -16.46 -11.94
CA PHE A 151 -2.11 -16.45 -10.50
C PHE A 151 -1.73 -15.06 -9.97
N MET A 152 -0.78 -14.38 -10.63
CA MET A 152 -0.35 -13.04 -10.26
C MET A 152 -1.50 -12.04 -10.34
N MET A 153 -2.22 -12.01 -11.47
CA MET A 153 -3.34 -11.09 -11.69
C MET A 153 -4.52 -11.37 -10.74
N ALA A 154 -4.83 -12.64 -10.47
CA ALA A 154 -5.86 -13.02 -9.52
C ALA A 154 -5.51 -12.57 -8.10
N SER A 155 -4.28 -12.80 -7.66
CA SER A 155 -3.78 -12.40 -6.34
C SER A 155 -3.85 -10.87 -6.15
N ILE A 156 -3.38 -10.11 -7.14
CA ILE A 156 -3.46 -8.65 -7.12
C ILE A 156 -4.92 -8.18 -7.08
N SER A 157 -5.79 -8.77 -7.92
CA SER A 157 -7.21 -8.40 -7.98
C SER A 157 -7.92 -8.63 -6.65
N VAL A 158 -7.64 -9.74 -5.98
CA VAL A 158 -8.19 -10.05 -4.64
C VAL A 158 -7.71 -9.04 -3.61
N LEU A 159 -6.42 -8.69 -3.60
CA LEU A 159 -5.88 -7.69 -2.66
C LEU A 159 -6.51 -6.30 -2.89
N VAL A 160 -6.65 -5.88 -4.15
CA VAL A 160 -7.29 -4.61 -4.51
C VAL A 160 -8.76 -4.60 -4.11
N ALA A 161 -9.51 -5.67 -4.43
CA ALA A 161 -10.91 -5.79 -4.03
C ALA A 161 -11.08 -5.75 -2.51
N ALA A 162 -10.22 -6.47 -1.77
CA ALA A 162 -10.23 -6.47 -0.31
C ALA A 162 -9.97 -5.07 0.27
N LEU A 163 -8.98 -4.34 -0.27
CA LEU A 163 -8.69 -2.97 0.16
C LEU A 163 -9.86 -2.02 -0.08
N ILE A 164 -10.46 -2.08 -1.27
CA ILE A 164 -11.62 -1.24 -1.63
C ILE A 164 -12.81 -1.57 -0.73
N SER A 165 -13.17 -2.85 -0.61
CA SER A 165 -14.29 -3.29 0.23
C SER A 165 -14.10 -2.92 1.70
N ALA A 166 -12.91 -3.17 2.26
CA ALA A 166 -12.59 -2.81 3.63
C ALA A 166 -12.72 -1.29 3.85
N SER A 167 -12.15 -0.49 2.94
CA SER A 167 -12.20 0.97 2.99
C SER A 167 -13.64 1.49 2.94
N LEU A 168 -14.45 0.99 2.00
CA LEU A 168 -15.86 1.39 1.85
C LEU A 168 -16.69 1.04 3.09
N LEU A 169 -16.55 -0.18 3.61
CA LEU A 169 -17.27 -0.61 4.81
C LEU A 169 -16.88 0.21 6.04
N TYR A 170 -15.58 0.51 6.18
CA TYR A 170 -15.07 1.30 7.29
C TYR A 170 -15.54 2.75 7.22
N TYR A 171 -15.40 3.43 6.09
CA TYR A 171 -15.89 4.79 5.94
C TYR A 171 -17.42 4.88 6.06
N ARG A 172 -18.16 3.89 5.56
CA ARG A 172 -19.60 3.80 5.78
C ARG A 172 -19.94 3.69 7.28
N SER A 173 -19.16 2.94 8.05
CA SER A 173 -19.36 2.83 9.51
C SER A 173 -19.12 4.15 10.23
N ILE A 174 -18.10 4.92 9.82
CA ILE A 174 -17.81 6.25 10.35
C ILE A 174 -18.95 7.21 9.99
N TYR A 175 -19.36 7.24 8.72
CA TYR A 175 -20.43 8.12 8.25
C TYR A 175 -21.73 7.91 9.04
N LYS A 176 -22.16 6.66 9.25
CA LYS A 176 -23.36 6.35 10.05
C LYS A 176 -23.26 6.88 11.48
N LYS A 177 -22.09 6.77 12.11
CA LYS A 177 -21.88 7.28 13.48
C LYS A 177 -21.96 8.80 13.53
N ILE A 178 -21.32 9.48 12.57
CA ILE A 178 -21.36 10.94 12.46
C ILE A 178 -22.80 11.43 12.28
N VAL A 179 -23.55 10.86 11.33
CA VAL A 179 -24.92 11.29 11.06
C VAL A 179 -25.81 11.09 12.29
N ALA A 180 -25.67 9.96 12.99
CA ALA A 180 -26.42 9.69 14.22
C ALA A 180 -26.11 10.68 15.36
N GLU A 181 -24.95 11.34 15.37
CA GLU A 181 -24.63 12.38 16.37
C GLU A 181 -25.28 13.74 16.06
N PHE A 182 -25.78 13.94 14.83
CA PHE A 182 -26.41 15.18 14.37
C PHE A 182 -27.92 15.07 14.14
N THR A 183 -28.52 13.91 14.43
CA THR A 183 -29.96 13.66 14.36
C THR A 183 -30.52 13.48 15.77
#